data_AF-A0A7X9CSQ0-F1
#
_entry.id   AF-A0A7X9CSQ0-F1
#
_cell.length_a   1.000
_cell.length_b   1.000
_cell.length_c   1.000
_cell.angle_alpha   90.00
_cell.angle_beta   90.00
_cell.angle_gamma   90.00
#
_symmetry.space_group_name_H-M   'P 1'
#
loop_
_entity.id
_entity.type
_entity.pdbx_description
1 polymer ?
#
loop_
_entity_poly.entity_id
_entity_poly.type
_entity_poly.pdbx_seq_one_letter_code
_entity_poly.pdbx_strand_id
1 'polypeptide(L)'
;FYNLNNFSNDIFISDEIIDNNSHKKGLKIINNTHYLLSFTVENEKLSHHYDMDSPIKIKFNDTYINGKVVGIKIDDKNTHISILCEENFELFKDLRFVKLELINFSTKTYEIPKKSIINKDDQDGVFVKEASGIIKFYPIEKLKEKDKSVLIYAGIDGKIKVNDKEVKTISAFSDVILNPSAVKEGDLIN
;
A
#
# COMPACT_ATOMS: atom_id res chain seq x y z
N PHE A 1 23.82 12.54 -5.46
CA PHE A 1 24.31 12.77 -4.09
C PHE A 1 23.77 14.10 -3.61
N TYR A 2 22.85 14.10 -2.64
CA TYR A 2 22.29 15.33 -2.10
C TYR A 2 23.33 16.04 -1.21
N ASN A 3 23.33 17.37 -1.28
CA ASN A 3 24.15 18.23 -0.44
C ASN A 3 23.54 18.26 0.98
N LEU A 4 24.22 17.62 1.93
CA LEU A 4 23.82 17.46 3.34
C LEU A 4 23.91 18.75 4.17
N ASN A 5 24.28 19.90 3.56
CA ASN A 5 24.63 21.11 4.30
C ASN A 5 23.45 21.86 4.95
N ASN A 6 22.21 21.37 4.82
CA ASN A 6 21.03 21.99 5.46
C ASN A 6 20.56 21.30 6.75
N PHE A 7 21.28 20.29 7.28
CA PHE A 7 20.99 19.68 8.58
C PHE A 7 21.73 20.36 9.75
N SER A 8 22.18 21.61 9.59
CA SER A 8 23.08 22.32 10.49
C SER A 8 22.49 22.73 11.86
N ASN A 9 21.57 21.98 12.45
CA ASN A 9 21.06 22.23 13.81
C ASN A 9 21.17 21.03 14.77
N ASP A 10 21.71 19.88 14.35
CA ASP A 10 21.98 18.79 15.28
C ASP A 10 23.30 19.04 16.03
N ILE A 11 23.20 19.51 17.27
CA ILE A 11 24.35 19.63 18.18
C ILE A 11 24.53 18.30 18.89
N PHE A 12 25.57 17.55 18.50
CA PHE A 12 25.98 16.34 19.20
C PHE A 12 27.04 16.70 20.25
N ILE A 13 26.68 16.67 21.53
CA ILE A 13 27.65 16.58 22.62
C ILE A 13 27.80 15.10 22.93
N SER A 14 28.86 14.47 22.40
CA SER A 14 29.13 13.05 22.64
C SER A 14 29.36 12.78 24.13
N ASP A 15 28.96 11.57 24.59
CA ASP A 15 29.42 11.04 25.87
C ASP A 15 30.95 11.01 25.85
N GLU A 16 31.58 11.86 26.64
CA GLU A 16 33.03 11.84 26.82
C GLU A 16 33.34 10.82 27.91
N ILE A 17 34.15 9.81 27.58
CA ILE A 17 34.65 8.86 28.57
C ILE A 17 35.76 9.58 29.33
N ILE A 18 35.44 10.03 30.55
CA ILE A 18 36.39 10.73 31.41
C ILE A 18 37.28 9.70 32.14
N ASP A 19 36.71 8.55 32.53
CA ASP A 19 37.42 7.34 33.02
C ASP A 19 36.45 6.13 33.08
N ASN A 20 36.96 4.91 33.25
CA ASN A 20 36.28 3.61 33.16
C ASN A 20 35.01 3.43 34.01
N ASN A 21 34.73 4.32 34.97
CA ASN A 21 33.59 4.24 35.88
C ASN A 21 32.71 5.50 35.94
N SER A 22 32.91 6.48 35.05
CA SER A 22 32.10 7.71 35.04
C SER A 22 31.70 8.12 33.63
N HIS A 23 30.40 8.00 33.35
CA HIS A 23 29.76 8.54 32.16
C HIS A 23 29.22 9.94 32.45
N LYS A 24 29.69 10.97 31.74
CA LYS A 24 28.99 12.25 31.67
C LYS A 24 27.90 12.12 30.63
N LYS A 25 26.62 12.07 31.05
CA LYS A 25 25.48 11.98 30.13
C LYS A 25 25.52 13.14 29.13
N GLY A 26 25.83 12.82 27.88
CA GLY A 26 25.74 13.70 26.73
C GLY A 26 24.28 14.10 26.50
N LEU A 27 24.10 15.33 26.08
CA LEU A 27 22.79 15.88 25.73
C LEU A 27 22.65 15.77 24.21
N LYS A 28 21.69 14.97 23.73
CA LYS A 28 21.28 14.94 22.31
C LYS A 28 20.11 15.90 22.15
N ILE A 29 20.36 17.09 21.61
CA ILE A 29 19.30 18.03 21.22
C ILE A 29 18.98 17.74 19.76
N ILE A 30 17.76 17.29 19.50
CA ILE A 30 17.27 17.02 18.15
C ILE A 30 16.31 18.15 17.81
N ASN A 31 16.69 19.00 16.85
CA ASN A 31 15.90 20.17 16.47
C ASN A 31 15.24 19.99 15.10
N ASN A 32 14.77 18.78 14.79
CA ASN A 32 14.05 18.45 13.57
C ASN A 32 13.10 17.26 13.81
N THR A 33 11.82 17.42 13.52
CA THR A 33 10.84 16.31 13.42
C THR A 33 11.02 15.48 12.15
N HIS A 34 11.91 15.93 11.26
CA HIS A 34 12.25 15.28 10.01
C HIS A 34 13.40 14.31 10.22
N TYR A 35 13.28 13.10 9.68
CA TYR A 35 14.32 12.09 9.76
C TYR A 35 14.42 11.29 8.46
N LEU A 36 15.61 10.73 8.22
CA LEU A 36 15.88 9.89 7.07
C LEU A 36 15.85 8.42 7.48
N LEU A 37 15.20 7.60 6.66
CA LEU A 37 15.31 6.15 6.71
C LEU A 37 15.93 5.67 5.40
N SER A 38 16.97 4.85 5.50
CA SER A 38 17.60 4.20 4.35
C SER A 38 17.46 2.69 4.46
N PHE A 39 16.99 2.05 3.39
CA PHE A 39 16.80 0.60 3.34
C PHE A 39 17.05 0.04 1.95
N THR A 40 17.27 -1.27 1.89
CA THR A 40 17.56 -2.01 0.67
C THR A 40 16.42 -2.99 0.40
N VAL A 41 15.97 -3.06 -0.85
CA VAL A 41 14.95 -4.00 -1.31
C VAL A 41 15.49 -4.74 -2.53
N GLU A 42 15.24 -6.04 -2.63
CA GLU A 42 15.56 -6.81 -3.84
C GLU A 42 14.70 -6.32 -5.01
N ASN A 43 15.32 -6.13 -6.18
CA ASN A 43 14.67 -5.54 -7.36
C ASN A 43 13.43 -6.33 -7.79
N GLU A 44 13.50 -7.67 -7.75
CA GLU A 44 12.39 -8.56 -8.13
C GLU A 44 11.17 -8.44 -7.21
N LYS A 45 11.36 -7.92 -5.98
CA LYS A 45 10.27 -7.74 -5.01
C LYS A 45 9.56 -6.40 -5.19
N LEU A 46 10.06 -5.50 -6.02
CA LEU A 46 9.42 -4.20 -6.31
C LEU A 46 8.36 -4.35 -7.41
N SER A 47 7.20 -3.73 -7.20
CA SER A 47 6.07 -3.78 -8.14
C SER A 47 6.11 -2.65 -9.15
N HIS A 48 6.90 -1.61 -8.86
CA HIS A 48 7.12 -0.44 -9.69
C HIS A 48 8.47 0.20 -9.37
N HIS A 49 8.93 1.08 -10.24
CA HIS A 49 10.12 1.88 -10.02
C HIS A 49 9.76 3.12 -9.18
N TYR A 50 10.65 3.50 -8.27
CA TYR A 50 10.56 4.74 -7.53
C TYR A 50 11.50 5.79 -8.14
N ASP A 51 11.02 7.01 -8.25
CA ASP A 51 11.83 8.18 -8.60
C ASP A 51 12.01 9.11 -7.40
N MET A 52 12.88 10.11 -7.53
CA MET A 52 12.97 11.22 -6.59
C MET A 52 11.58 11.84 -6.33
N ASP A 53 11.32 12.22 -5.08
CA ASP A 53 10.05 12.76 -4.58
C ASP A 53 8.84 11.82 -4.66
N SER A 54 9.03 10.56 -5.11
CA SER A 54 7.97 9.57 -5.11
C SER A 54 7.41 9.37 -3.69
N PRO A 55 6.08 9.37 -3.51
CA PRO A 55 5.49 9.02 -2.24
C PRO A 55 5.77 7.55 -1.96
N ILE A 56 6.22 7.26 -0.73
CA ILE A 56 6.42 5.91 -0.26
C ILE A 56 5.65 5.71 1.03
N LYS A 57 5.18 4.48 1.24
CA LYS A 57 4.54 4.09 2.47
C LYS A 57 5.25 2.87 3.03
N ILE A 58 5.67 2.97 4.28
CA ILE A 58 6.29 1.88 5.02
C ILE A 58 5.41 1.53 6.22
N LYS A 59 5.63 0.34 6.75
CA LYS A 59 5.02 -0.12 7.99
C LYS A 59 6.13 -0.51 8.95
N PHE A 60 6.02 -0.01 10.19
CA PHE A 60 6.86 -0.37 11.32
C PHE A 60 5.95 -0.82 12.46
N ASN A 61 6.09 -2.08 12.88
CA ASN A 61 5.13 -2.75 13.75
C ASN A 61 3.71 -2.57 13.21
N ASP A 62 2.77 -1.99 13.98
CA ASP A 62 1.38 -1.75 13.53
C ASP A 62 1.14 -0.31 13.03
N THR A 63 2.19 0.49 12.85
CA THR A 63 2.08 1.88 12.41
C THR A 63 2.49 2.03 10.94
N TYR A 64 1.67 2.74 10.18
CA TYR A 64 1.98 3.15 8.81
C TYR A 64 2.60 4.53 8.79
N ILE A 65 3.62 4.69 7.96
CA ILE A 65 4.42 5.91 7.91
C ILE A 65 4.58 6.29 6.44
N ASN A 66 4.27 7.54 6.15
CA ASN A 66 4.46 8.11 4.83
C ASN A 66 5.82 8.80 4.77
N GLY A 67 6.46 8.72 3.61
CA GLY A 67 7.69 9.45 3.34
C GLY A 67 7.78 9.81 1.87
N LYS A 68 8.84 10.53 1.53
CA LYS A 68 9.19 10.87 0.15
C LYS A 68 10.59 10.37 -0.16
N VAL A 69 10.79 9.81 -1.34
CA VAL A 69 12.11 9.36 -1.78
C VAL A 69 13.03 10.56 -1.99
N VAL A 70 14.14 10.61 -1.26
CA VAL A 70 15.17 11.66 -1.38
C VAL A 70 16.52 11.11 -1.88
N GLY A 71 16.60 9.80 -2.07
CA GLY A 71 17.75 9.16 -2.70
C GLY A 71 17.38 7.76 -3.17
N ILE A 72 17.80 7.43 -4.39
CA ILE A 72 17.69 6.09 -4.93
C ILE A 72 18.99 5.69 -5.62
N LYS A 73 19.43 4.47 -5.39
CA LYS A 73 20.52 3.84 -6.11
C LYS A 73 20.12 2.41 -6.44
N ILE A 74 20.18 2.06 -7.71
CA ILE A 74 19.88 0.72 -8.19
C ILE A 74 21.20 0.04 -8.53
N ASP A 75 21.37 -1.17 -8.00
CA ASP A 75 22.42 -2.13 -8.32
C ASP A 75 21.79 -3.40 -8.92
N ASP A 76 22.60 -4.34 -9.40
CA ASP A 76 22.12 -5.46 -10.23
C ASP A 76 20.97 -6.28 -9.60
N LYS A 77 20.99 -6.43 -8.27
CA LYS A 77 20.02 -7.24 -7.51
C LYS A 77 19.14 -6.43 -6.57
N ASN A 78 19.55 -5.20 -6.23
CA ASN A 78 18.94 -4.45 -5.16
C ASN A 78 18.65 -3.00 -5.59
N THR A 79 17.76 -2.38 -4.83
CA THR A 79 17.48 -0.96 -4.87
C THR A 79 17.65 -0.43 -3.45
N HIS A 80 18.55 0.54 -3.30
CA HIS A 80 18.78 1.28 -2.06
C HIS A 80 17.95 2.55 -2.11
N ILE A 81 17.05 2.72 -1.15
CA ILE A 81 16.11 3.83 -1.07
C ILE A 81 16.38 4.59 0.22
N SER A 82 16.51 5.91 0.13
CA SER A 82 16.52 6.82 1.26
C SER A 82 15.30 7.71 1.20
N ILE A 83 14.54 7.76 2.30
CA ILE A 83 13.28 8.50 2.37
C ILE A 83 13.32 9.53 3.50
N LEU A 84 12.67 10.66 3.25
CA LEU A 84 12.39 11.68 4.25
C LEU A 84 11.01 11.42 4.86
N CYS A 85 10.97 11.31 6.18
CA CYS A 85 9.76 11.20 6.98
C CYS A 85 9.62 12.44 7.85
N GLU A 86 8.41 13.01 7.93
CA GLU A 86 8.12 14.22 8.69
C GLU A 86 7.26 13.93 9.94
N GLU A 87 6.76 12.70 10.06
CA GLU A 87 5.84 12.23 11.11
C GLU A 87 6.43 11.01 11.83
N ASN A 88 5.98 10.74 13.06
CA ASN A 88 6.35 9.53 13.82
C ASN A 88 7.83 9.43 14.21
N PHE A 89 8.52 10.57 14.31
CA PHE A 89 9.92 10.65 14.77
C PHE A 89 10.16 9.91 16.11
N GLU A 90 9.23 10.04 17.05
CA GLU A 90 9.31 9.41 18.37
C GLU A 90 9.43 7.87 18.31
N LEU A 91 8.95 7.23 17.24
CA LEU A 91 9.08 5.78 17.06
C LEU A 91 10.53 5.34 16.76
N PHE A 92 11.35 6.24 16.22
CA PHE A 92 12.70 5.93 15.75
C PHE A 92 13.81 6.69 16.48
N LYS A 93 13.49 7.67 17.32
CA LYS A 93 14.49 8.56 17.95
C LYS A 93 15.65 7.85 18.66
N ASP A 94 15.37 6.68 19.23
CA ASP A 94 16.31 5.85 19.99
C ASP A 94 16.72 4.57 19.24
N LEU A 95 16.19 4.34 18.03
CA LEU A 95 16.47 3.17 17.22
C LEU A 95 17.44 3.53 16.08
N ARG A 96 18.42 2.66 15.82
CA ARG A 96 19.35 2.83 14.69
C ARG A 96 19.18 1.80 13.58
N PHE A 97 18.75 0.59 13.93
CA PHE A 97 18.52 -0.51 12.99
C PHE A 97 17.19 -1.16 13.30
N VAL A 98 16.31 -1.22 12.30
CA VAL A 98 14.94 -1.71 12.45
C VAL A 98 14.55 -2.52 11.22
N LYS A 99 13.64 -3.47 11.42
CA LYS A 99 12.97 -4.16 10.32
C LYS A 99 11.74 -3.35 9.91
N LEU A 100 11.64 -3.04 8.62
CA LEU A 100 10.53 -2.30 8.04
C LEU A 100 9.86 -3.14 6.95
N GLU A 101 8.57 -2.91 6.74
CA GLU A 101 7.82 -3.47 5.62
C GLU A 101 7.52 -2.35 4.61
N LEU A 102 7.94 -2.52 3.36
CA LEU A 102 7.59 -1.60 2.29
C LEU A 102 6.18 -1.94 1.76
N ILE A 103 5.28 -0.97 1.77
CA ILE A 103 3.97 -1.10 1.13
C ILE A 103 4.12 -0.80 -0.36
N ASN A 104 4.46 -1.85 -1.09
CA ASN A 104 4.84 -1.79 -2.49
C ASN A 104 3.66 -1.46 -3.44
N PHE A 105 2.45 -1.88 -3.10
CA PHE A 105 1.25 -1.51 -3.82
C PHE A 105 0.04 -1.61 -2.88
N SER A 106 -0.94 -0.74 -3.07
CA SER A 106 -2.22 -0.79 -2.38
C SER A 106 -3.31 -0.56 -3.39
N THR A 107 -4.34 -1.39 -3.33
CA THR A 107 -5.50 -1.28 -4.21
C THR A 107 -6.79 -1.30 -3.42
N LYS A 108 -7.82 -0.63 -3.97
CA LYS A 108 -9.17 -0.71 -3.42
C LYS A 108 -9.76 -2.06 -3.77
N THR A 109 -10.39 -2.69 -2.79
CA THR A 109 -11.02 -3.99 -2.95
C THR A 109 -12.42 -3.97 -2.38
N TYR A 110 -13.29 -4.84 -2.90
CA TYR A 110 -14.58 -5.16 -2.31
C TYR A 110 -14.59 -6.61 -1.87
N GLU A 111 -15.29 -6.91 -0.79
CA GLU A 111 -15.51 -8.27 -0.32
C GLU A 111 -16.92 -8.72 -0.70
N ILE A 112 -17.02 -9.79 -1.49
CA ILE A 112 -18.30 -10.36 -1.90
C ILE A 112 -18.42 -11.83 -1.51
N PRO A 113 -19.63 -12.36 -1.28
CA PRO A 113 -19.82 -13.78 -1.00
C PRO A 113 -19.44 -14.66 -2.19
N LYS A 114 -18.76 -15.80 -1.95
CA LYS A 114 -18.41 -16.73 -3.04
C LYS A 114 -19.62 -17.20 -3.85
N LYS A 115 -20.74 -17.42 -3.16
CA LYS A 115 -21.99 -17.92 -3.76
C LYS A 115 -22.65 -16.98 -4.77
N SER A 116 -22.29 -15.69 -4.79
CA SER A 116 -22.83 -14.74 -5.78
C SER A 116 -22.05 -14.76 -7.10
N ILE A 117 -20.87 -15.39 -7.12
CA ILE A 117 -20.00 -15.41 -8.29
C ILE A 117 -20.48 -16.47 -9.26
N ILE A 118 -20.55 -16.07 -10.53
CA ILE A 118 -20.80 -16.95 -11.67
C ILE A 118 -19.68 -16.79 -12.69
N ASN A 119 -19.50 -17.82 -13.50
CA ASN A 119 -18.62 -17.77 -14.66
C ASN A 119 -19.47 -17.72 -15.93
N LYS A 120 -19.18 -16.76 -16.80
CA LYS A 120 -19.83 -16.58 -18.10
C LYS A 120 -18.75 -16.35 -19.14
N ASP A 121 -18.68 -17.21 -20.15
CA ASP A 121 -17.70 -17.13 -21.24
C ASP A 121 -16.25 -16.97 -20.73
N ASP A 122 -15.85 -17.83 -19.77
CA ASP A 122 -14.56 -17.82 -19.07
C ASP A 122 -14.25 -16.55 -18.24
N GLN A 123 -15.22 -15.64 -18.08
CA GLN A 123 -15.12 -14.45 -17.25
C GLN A 123 -15.93 -14.63 -15.97
N ASP A 124 -15.26 -14.51 -14.82
CA ASP A 124 -15.93 -14.44 -13.52
C ASP A 124 -16.67 -13.10 -13.40
N GLY A 125 -17.86 -13.15 -12.82
CA GLY A 125 -18.67 -11.96 -12.58
C GLY A 125 -19.79 -12.22 -11.58
N VAL A 126 -20.61 -11.19 -11.41
CA VAL A 126 -21.80 -11.25 -10.55
C VAL A 126 -22.98 -10.64 -11.28
N PHE A 127 -24.17 -11.08 -10.89
CA PHE A 127 -25.39 -10.37 -11.24
C PHE A 127 -25.64 -9.22 -10.27
N VAL A 128 -26.00 -8.07 -10.83
CA VAL A 128 -26.36 -6.86 -10.08
C VAL A 128 -27.74 -6.40 -10.51
N LYS A 129 -28.59 -6.03 -9.54
CA LYS A 129 -29.83 -5.30 -9.79
C LYS A 129 -29.49 -3.83 -10.02
N GLU A 130 -29.70 -3.32 -11.23
CA GLU A 130 -29.58 -1.90 -11.50
C GLU A 130 -30.75 -1.12 -10.88
N ALA A 131 -30.62 0.21 -10.77
CA ALA A 131 -31.67 1.07 -10.21
C ALA A 131 -33.01 0.96 -10.97
N SER A 132 -32.99 0.53 -12.23
CA SER A 132 -34.18 0.22 -13.04
C SER A 132 -34.88 -1.09 -12.64
N GLY A 133 -34.29 -1.88 -11.76
CA GLY A 133 -34.73 -3.23 -11.41
C GLY A 133 -34.22 -4.33 -12.35
N ILE A 134 -33.50 -3.97 -13.41
CA ILE A 134 -32.98 -4.95 -14.39
C ILE A 134 -31.74 -5.64 -13.83
N ILE A 135 -31.70 -6.96 -13.96
CA ILE A 135 -30.54 -7.79 -13.61
C ILE A 135 -29.52 -7.77 -14.74
N LYS A 136 -28.28 -7.40 -14.43
CA LYS A 136 -27.19 -7.31 -15.41
C LYS A 136 -25.92 -8.00 -14.93
N PHE A 137 -25.17 -8.59 -15.84
CA PHE A 137 -23.86 -9.17 -15.55
C PHE A 137 -22.80 -8.08 -15.43
N TYR A 138 -22.00 -8.15 -14.37
CA TYR A 138 -20.84 -7.32 -14.16
C TYR A 138 -19.60 -8.19 -13.95
N PRO A 139 -18.57 -8.07 -14.80
CA PRO A 139 -17.34 -8.84 -14.63
C PRO A 139 -16.57 -8.37 -13.39
N ILE A 140 -15.86 -9.30 -12.76
CA ILE A 140 -15.04 -9.06 -11.57
C ILE A 140 -13.64 -9.66 -11.77
N GLU A 141 -12.68 -9.14 -11.02
CA GLU A 141 -11.33 -9.69 -10.95
C GLU A 141 -11.06 -10.13 -9.50
N LYS A 142 -10.85 -11.43 -9.29
CA LYS A 142 -10.61 -12.00 -7.96
C LYS A 142 -9.14 -11.78 -7.58
N LEU A 143 -8.91 -11.15 -6.44
CA LEU A 143 -7.57 -10.92 -5.90
C LEU A 143 -7.19 -11.94 -4.84
N LYS A 144 -8.14 -12.31 -3.96
CA LYS A 144 -7.89 -13.25 -2.87
C LYS A 144 -9.15 -13.96 -2.43
N GLU A 145 -9.08 -15.28 -2.31
CA GLU A 145 -10.15 -16.07 -1.72
C GLU A 145 -10.02 -16.15 -0.20
N LYS A 146 -11.17 -16.06 0.48
CA LYS A 146 -11.34 -16.38 1.91
C LYS A 146 -12.26 -17.62 2.03
N ASP A 147 -12.67 -17.99 3.23
CA ASP A 147 -13.54 -19.16 3.43
C ASP A 147 -14.90 -19.00 2.71
N LYS A 148 -15.66 -17.94 3.04
CA LYS A 148 -17.02 -17.70 2.50
C LYS A 148 -17.14 -16.55 1.51
N SER A 149 -16.05 -15.81 1.31
CA SER A 149 -16.01 -14.57 0.54
C SER A 149 -14.76 -14.51 -0.35
N VAL A 150 -14.76 -13.54 -1.25
CA VAL A 150 -13.63 -13.22 -2.13
C VAL A 150 -13.39 -11.72 -2.09
N LEU A 151 -12.13 -11.33 -1.97
CA LEU A 151 -11.69 -9.96 -2.24
C LEU A 151 -11.53 -9.79 -3.73
N ILE A 152 -12.26 -8.85 -4.30
CA ILE A 152 -12.21 -8.50 -5.71
C ILE A 152 -11.61 -7.12 -5.88
N TYR A 153 -10.97 -6.88 -7.02
CA TYR A 153 -10.46 -5.57 -7.38
C TYR A 153 -11.63 -4.61 -7.64
N ALA A 154 -11.62 -3.43 -7.01
CA ALA A 154 -12.64 -2.40 -7.22
C ALA A 154 -12.52 -1.70 -8.60
N GLY A 155 -11.43 -1.93 -9.32
CA GLY A 155 -11.12 -1.24 -10.56
C GLY A 155 -10.60 0.19 -10.36
N ILE A 156 -10.13 0.78 -11.45
CA ILE A 156 -9.83 2.21 -11.54
C ILE A 156 -11.10 2.89 -12.08
N ASP A 157 -11.65 3.84 -11.33
CA ASP A 157 -12.91 4.51 -11.66
C ASP A 157 -14.07 3.54 -11.98
N GLY A 158 -14.12 2.42 -11.26
CA GLY A 158 -15.15 1.39 -11.42
C GLY A 158 -15.01 0.55 -12.69
N LYS A 159 -13.81 0.49 -13.29
CA LYS A 159 -13.51 -0.34 -14.46
C LYS A 159 -12.36 -1.30 -14.20
N ILE A 160 -12.44 -2.48 -14.83
CA ILE A 160 -11.38 -3.50 -14.87
C ILE A 160 -11.03 -3.80 -16.33
N LYS A 161 -9.87 -4.42 -16.56
CA LYS A 161 -9.49 -4.91 -17.89
C LYS A 161 -9.91 -6.36 -18.04
N VAL A 162 -10.72 -6.64 -19.06
CA VAL A 162 -11.11 -7.99 -19.47
C VAL A 162 -10.76 -8.12 -20.95
N ASN A 163 -9.89 -9.08 -21.30
CA ASN A 163 -9.41 -9.27 -22.68
C ASN A 163 -8.93 -7.95 -23.33
N ASP A 164 -8.07 -7.22 -22.60
CA ASP A 164 -7.52 -5.90 -22.97
C ASP A 164 -8.54 -4.76 -23.18
N LYS A 165 -9.82 -4.97 -22.85
CA LYS A 165 -10.86 -3.95 -22.91
C LYS A 165 -11.24 -3.49 -21.51
N GLU A 166 -11.36 -2.17 -21.35
CA GLU A 166 -11.92 -1.60 -20.13
C GLU A 166 -13.42 -1.81 -20.07
N VAL A 167 -13.87 -2.53 -19.03
CA VAL A 167 -15.28 -2.83 -18.79
C VAL A 167 -15.66 -2.41 -17.38
N LYS A 168 -16.90 -1.94 -17.22
CA LYS A 168 -17.42 -1.52 -15.92
C LYS A 168 -17.54 -2.74 -14.99
N THR A 169 -17.02 -2.62 -13.78
CA THR A 169 -17.20 -3.60 -12.70
C THR A 169 -18.16 -3.05 -11.64
N ILE A 170 -18.35 -3.78 -10.55
CA ILE A 170 -19.24 -3.39 -9.45
C ILE A 170 -18.65 -2.24 -8.62
N SER A 171 -19.52 -1.51 -7.94
CA SER A 171 -19.17 -0.45 -6.99
C SER A 171 -19.58 -0.79 -5.57
N ALA A 172 -19.16 0.01 -4.59
CA ALA A 172 -19.42 -0.21 -3.16
C ALA A 172 -20.91 -0.38 -2.79
N PHE A 173 -21.82 0.13 -3.61
CA PHE A 173 -23.28 0.10 -3.37
C PHE A 173 -24.04 -0.67 -4.45
N SER A 174 -23.37 -1.58 -5.15
CA SER A 174 -24.03 -2.45 -6.12
C SER A 174 -24.83 -3.54 -5.42
N ASP A 175 -26.11 -3.68 -5.78
CA ASP A 175 -27.00 -4.73 -5.26
C ASP A 175 -26.67 -6.08 -5.90
N VAL A 176 -25.67 -6.76 -5.35
CA VAL A 176 -25.19 -8.07 -5.83
C VAL A 176 -26.17 -9.19 -5.46
N ILE A 177 -26.55 -9.99 -6.45
CA ILE A 177 -27.46 -11.13 -6.26
C ILE A 177 -26.74 -12.30 -5.59
N LEU A 178 -27.22 -12.70 -4.41
CA LEU A 178 -26.63 -13.77 -3.61
C LEU A 178 -26.89 -15.19 -4.13
N ASN A 179 -27.99 -15.37 -4.88
CA ASN A 179 -28.37 -16.66 -5.46
C ASN A 179 -28.58 -16.50 -6.97
N PRO A 180 -27.49 -16.50 -7.76
CA PRO A 180 -27.56 -16.17 -9.18
C PRO A 180 -28.32 -17.21 -10.01
N SER A 181 -28.53 -18.43 -9.52
CA SER A 181 -29.33 -19.47 -10.21
C SER A 181 -30.83 -19.18 -10.22
N ALA A 182 -31.31 -18.28 -9.37
CA ALA A 182 -32.72 -17.89 -9.29
C ALA A 182 -33.11 -16.78 -10.28
N VAL A 183 -32.14 -16.23 -11.01
CA VAL A 183 -32.33 -15.09 -11.91
C VAL A 183 -31.57 -15.32 -13.22
N LYS A 184 -31.96 -14.58 -14.25
CA LYS A 184 -31.23 -14.49 -15.52
C LYS A 184 -30.92 -13.04 -15.83
N GLU A 185 -29.89 -12.85 -16.64
CA GLU A 185 -29.58 -11.53 -17.18
C GLU A 185 -30.76 -11.00 -18.01
N GLY A 186 -31.14 -9.75 -17.77
CA GLY A 186 -32.31 -9.11 -18.38
C GLY A 186 -33.60 -9.24 -17.58
N ASP A 187 -33.65 -10.07 -16.53
CA ASP A 187 -34.83 -10.17 -15.67
C ASP A 187 -35.13 -8.83 -14.99
N LEU A 188 -36.42 -8.51 -14.82
CA LEU A 188 -36.89 -7.34 -14.09
C LEU A 188 -37.36 -7.78 -12.70
N ILE A 189 -36.69 -7.29 -11.66
CA ILE A 189 -37.02 -7.59 -10.26
C ILE A 189 -37.33 -6.28 -9.55
N ASN A 190 -38.59 -6.12 -9.13
CA ASN A 190 -39.03 -4.97 -8.32
C ASN A 190 -38.67 -5.16 -6.85
#